data_AF-A0A2D6X8S3-F1
#
_entry.id   AF-A0A2D6X8S3-F1
#
_cell.length_a   1.000
_cell.length_b   1.000
_cell.length_c   1.000
_cell.angle_alpha   90.00
_cell.angle_beta   90.00
_cell.angle_gamma   90.00
#
_symmetry.space_group_name_H-M   'P 1'
#
loop_
_entity.id
_entity.type
_entity.pdbx_description
1 polymer ?
#
loop_
_entity_poly.entity_id
_entity_poly.type
_entity_poly.pdbx_seq_one_letter_code
_entity_poly.pdbx_strand_id
1 'polypeptide(L)' 'MNKNTQVVMFSSKTGEWSTPQDFFDKLNWRFGPFDLDPCAAPANTKCTNFFTANT' A
#
# COMPACT_ATOMS: atom_id res chain seq x y z
N MET A 1 0.65 -10.72 25.17
CA MET A 1 0.95 -10.58 23.73
C MET A 1 1.09 -11.95 23.10
N ASN A 2 0.53 -12.19 21.91
CA ASN A 2 0.80 -13.42 21.16
C ASN A 2 2.11 -13.30 20.35
N LYS A 3 2.65 -14.43 19.87
CA LYS A 3 3.92 -14.46 19.11
C LYS A 3 3.89 -13.57 17.87
N ASN A 4 2.78 -13.53 17.13
CA ASN A 4 2.65 -12.68 15.95
C ASN A 4 2.73 -11.19 16.29
N THR A 5 2.09 -10.76 17.38
CA THR A 5 2.16 -9.37 17.84
C THR A 5 3.59 -8.96 18.16
N GLN A 6 4.37 -9.84 18.80
CA GLN A 6 5.78 -9.56 19.10
C GLN A 6 6.63 -9.44 17.83
N VAL A 7 6.42 -10.32 16.84
CA VAL A 7 7.18 -10.31 15.58
C VAL A 7 6.91 -9.05 14.76
N VAL A 8 5.68 -8.55 14.72
CA VAL A 8 5.35 -7.37 13.91
C VAL A 8 5.73 -6.07 14.62
N MET A 9 5.27 -5.87 15.86
CA MET A 9 5.42 -4.60 16.59
C MET A 9 6.87 -4.29 17.04
N PHE A 10 7.71 -5.32 17.22
CA PHE A 10 9.12 -5.13 17.60
C PHE A 10 10.10 -5.44 16.45
N SER A 11 9.62 -5.52 15.20
CA SER A 11 10.52 -5.65 14.05
C SER A 11 11.11 -4.30 13.64
N SER A 12 12.30 -4.34 13.06
CA SER A 12 12.94 -3.22 12.38
C SER A 12 12.39 -2.99 10.95
N LYS A 13 11.30 -3.66 10.57
CA LYS A 13 10.67 -3.46 9.25
C LYS A 13 10.01 -2.09 9.19
N THR A 14 9.98 -1.52 7.98
CA THR A 14 9.29 -0.25 7.76
C THR A 14 7.80 -0.37 8.08
N GLY A 15 7.19 0.73 8.51
CA GLY A 15 5.73 0.82 8.70
C GLY A 15 4.95 0.89 7.39
N GLU A 16 5.58 0.66 6.23
CA GLU A 16 4.94 0.77 4.92
C GLU A 16 4.10 -0.45 4.60
N TRP A 17 2.81 -0.23 4.35
CA TRP A 17 1.83 -1.27 4.09
C TRP A 17 1.11 -0.93 2.80
N SER A 18 1.40 -1.67 1.72
CA SER A 18 0.72 -1.45 0.44
C SER A 18 -0.73 -1.90 0.50
N THR A 19 -1.61 -1.23 -0.24
CA THR A 19 -2.98 -1.70 -0.47
C THR A 19 -2.97 -3.08 -1.12
N PRO A 20 -3.61 -4.11 -0.52
CA PRO A 20 -3.73 -5.43 -1.14
C PRO A 20 -4.42 -5.34 -2.51
N GLN A 21 -3.92 -6.09 -3.49
CA GLN A 21 -4.39 -5.99 -4.88
C GLN A 21 -5.90 -6.25 -5.00
N ASP A 22 -6.39 -7.35 -4.44
CA ASP A 22 -7.82 -7.70 -4.48
C ASP A 22 -8.73 -6.64 -3.86
N PHE A 23 -8.24 -5.88 -2.87
CA PHE A 23 -9.01 -4.81 -2.26
C PHE A 23 -9.05 -3.57 -3.15
N PHE A 24 -7.91 -3.21 -3.73
CA PHE A 24 -7.83 -2.14 -4.73
C PHE A 24 -8.72 -2.44 -5.93
N ASP A 25 -8.68 -3.65 -6.48
CA ASP A 25 -9.44 -4.02 -7.68
C ASP A 25 -10.95 -3.89 -7.48
N LYS A 26 -11.47 -4.26 -6.29
CA LYS A 26 -12.88 -4.08 -5.93
C LYS A 26 -13.29 -2.62 -5.89
N LEU A 27 -12.43 -1.76 -5.35
CA LEU A 27 -12.68 -0.31 -5.29
C LEU A 27 -12.57 0.33 -6.68
N ASN A 28 -11.57 -0.05 -7.46
CA ASN A 28 -11.35 0.46 -8.81
C ASN A 28 -12.49 0.06 -9.75
N TRP A 29 -13.03 -1.15 -9.61
CA TRP A 29 -14.24 -1.56 -10.34
C TRP A 29 -15.47 -0.71 -9.96
N ARG A 30 -15.62 -0.37 -8.67
CA ARG A 30 -16.81 0.32 -8.16
C ARG A 30 -16.78 1.84 -8.36
N PHE A 31 -15.61 2.46 -8.22
CA PHE A 31 -15.44 3.91 -8.13
C PHE A 31 -14.39 4.47 -9.11
N GLY A 32 -13.68 3.59 -9.82
CA GLY A 32 -12.62 3.98 -10.74
C GLY A 32 -13.13 4.32 -12.16
N PRO A 33 -12.20 4.38 -13.13
CA PRO A 33 -10.77 4.07 -12.99
C PRO A 33 -10.04 5.13 -12.15
N PHE A 34 -9.23 4.69 -11.19
CA PHE A 34 -8.29 5.56 -10.48
C PHE A 34 -7.07 5.84 -11.36
N ASP A 35 -6.59 7.07 -11.34
CA ASP A 35 -5.44 7.54 -12.13
C ASP A 35 -4.25 7.98 -11.26
N LEU A 36 -4.44 8.12 -9.94
CA LEU A 36 -3.43 8.57 -8.99
C LEU A 36 -3.34 7.64 -7.76
N ASP A 37 -2.11 7.24 -7.40
CA ASP A 37 -1.76 6.60 -6.14
C ASP A 37 -0.94 7.57 -5.27
N PRO A 38 -1.56 8.26 -4.30
CA PRO A 38 -0.94 9.41 -3.64
C PRO A 38 0.19 9.06 -2.66
N CYS A 39 0.37 7.79 -2.31
CA CYS A 39 1.44 7.38 -1.41
C CYS A 39 1.91 5.97 -1.79
N ALA A 40 2.84 5.92 -2.73
CA ALA A 40 3.40 4.67 -3.23
C ALA A 40 4.91 4.79 -3.54
N ALA A 41 5.50 3.63 -3.70
CA ALA A 41 6.81 3.44 -4.32
C ALA A 41 6.62 2.86 -5.73
N PRO A 42 7.61 2.98 -6.63
CA PRO A 42 7.55 2.37 -7.96
C PRO A 42 7.27 0.86 -7.94
N ALA A 43 7.63 0.18 -6.84
CA ALA A 43 7.45 -1.26 -6.69
C ALA A 43 6.03 -1.68 -6.23
N ASN A 44 5.21 -0.77 -5.69
CA ASN A 44 3.90 -1.12 -5.10
C ASN A 44 2.72 -0.27 -5.60
N THR A 45 2.98 0.72 -6.47
CA THR A 45 1.95 1.62 -7.02
C THR A 45 0.82 0.84 -7.72
N LYS A 46 -0.40 1.35 -7.55
CA LYS A 46 -1.62 0.80 -8.16
C LYS A 46 -2.13 1.59 -9.37
N CYS A 47 -1.53 2.76 -9.62
CA CYS A 47 -1.94 3.68 -10.67
C CYS A 47 -0.73 4.13 -11.50
N THR A 48 -0.97 4.64 -12.71
CA THR A 48 0.11 5.16 -13.57
C THR A 48 0.77 6.39 -12.95
N ASN A 49 -0.03 7.30 -12.36
CA ASN A 49 0.51 8.45 -11.64
C ASN A 49 0.61 8.09 -10.15
N PHE A 50 1.72 8.46 -9.50
CA PHE A 50 1.88 8.27 -8.07
C PHE A 50 2.86 9.28 -7.47
N PHE A 51 2.71 9.55 -6.17
CA PHE A 51 3.68 10.31 -5.39
C PHE A 51 4.50 9.37 -4.51
N THR A 52 5.79 9.69 -4.35
CA THR A 52 6.73 8.97 -3.50
C THR A 52 7.48 9.97 -2.62
N ALA A 53 7.94 9.55 -1.45
CA ALA A 53 8.49 10.45 -0.43
C ALA A 53 9.70 11.31 -0.86
N ASN A 54 10.38 10.94 -1.96
CA ASN A 54 11.61 11.57 -2.42
C ASN A 54 11.43 12.45 -3.67
N THR A 55 10.20 12.85 -4.02
CA THR A 55 9.91 13.73 -5.19
C THR A 55 8.91 14.82 -4.79
#